data_AF-A0A440VDZ5-F1
#
_entry.id   AF-A0A440VDZ5-F1
#
_cell.length_a   1.000
_cell.length_b   1.000
_cell.length_c   1.000
_cell.angle_alpha   90.00
_cell.angle_beta   90.00
_cell.angle_gamma   90.00
#
_symmetry.space_group_name_H-M   'P 1'
#
loop_
_entity.id
_entity.type
_entity.pdbx_description
1 polymer ?
#
loop_
_entity_poly.entity_id
_entity_poly.type
_entity_poly.pdbx_seq_one_letter_code
_entity_poly.pdbx_strand_id
1 'polypeptide(L)'
;MRGIEERGKAPISVFSAMEGSITDDSPAEPAVGVEGPGQSSCSVVEQTRGEPSSACSQPTSSLLHLQPELLGEIAERLSPIGLLMMSQTNQQLRVATMVIAAPQESRQRAIQVQAIWNRLTEPQPGVDPSTVLMHPSVIQSLTPNFNCLTSVQQERLVALVEGLANRKDRALALRAVGTGLGGLAPALQQRLIALAEGFDNPEQRASALRGLGAGVAGLAPALQQRLVLLTEGLTLWHRVWGLEGLGAGVAGLAPALQQRLVRLAEGLAPWHRAWALGGFGAGVAGLAPALQQRLVLLAEGLDQPGHRATALRG
;
A
#
# COMPACT_ATOMS: atom_id res chain seq x y z
N MET A 1 -41.21 -24.21 -33.68
CA MET A 1 -40.99 -25.64 -33.41
C MET A 1 -39.62 -25.75 -32.73
N ARG A 2 -39.57 -25.91 -31.39
CA ARG A 2 -39.45 -27.19 -30.61
C ARG A 2 -38.13 -27.92 -30.87
N GLY A 3 -37.36 -28.45 -29.90
CA GLY A 3 -37.45 -28.56 -28.43
C GLY A 3 -36.01 -28.55 -27.83
N ILE A 4 -35.68 -28.34 -26.54
CA ILE A 4 -36.07 -28.92 -25.23
C ILE A 4 -36.19 -30.45 -25.13
N GLU A 5 -35.15 -31.05 -24.54
CA GLU A 5 -35.12 -32.17 -23.57
C GLU A 5 -33.82 -31.94 -22.76
N GLU A 6 -33.78 -31.55 -21.49
CA GLU A 6 -34.27 -32.11 -20.21
C GLU A 6 -33.70 -33.49 -19.81
N ARG A 7 -32.97 -33.47 -18.68
CA ARG A 7 -33.09 -34.38 -17.51
C ARG A 7 -31.99 -35.44 -17.29
N GLY A 8 -31.30 -35.29 -16.16
CA GLY A 8 -30.52 -36.34 -15.48
C GLY A 8 -30.19 -35.94 -14.03
N LYS A 9 -31.08 -36.30 -13.10
CA LYS A 9 -31.00 -36.04 -11.65
C LYS A 9 -29.89 -36.87 -10.97
N ALA A 10 -29.40 -36.33 -9.86
CA ALA A 10 -28.40 -36.87 -8.92
C ALA A 10 -28.75 -38.25 -8.32
N PRO A 11 -27.80 -38.80 -7.52
CA PRO A 11 -28.20 -39.10 -6.15
C PRO A 11 -27.23 -38.55 -5.08
N ILE A 12 -27.87 -38.23 -3.96
CA ILE A 12 -27.37 -37.89 -2.64
C ILE A 12 -26.98 -39.20 -1.92
N SER A 13 -25.93 -39.16 -1.10
CA SER A 13 -25.66 -40.12 0.00
C SER A 13 -24.96 -39.30 1.09
N VAL A 14 -25.59 -38.96 2.23
CA VAL A 14 -26.07 -39.76 3.37
C VAL A 14 -24.94 -40.54 4.06
N PHE A 15 -24.44 -39.97 5.17
CA PHE A 15 -24.06 -40.64 6.43
C PHE A 15 -24.20 -39.58 7.55
N SER A 16 -25.35 -39.54 8.23
CA SER A 16 -25.57 -39.89 9.65
C SER A 16 -24.48 -39.35 10.60
N ALA A 17 -24.75 -38.31 11.39
CA ALA A 17 -25.53 -38.29 12.64
C ALA A 17 -24.93 -39.20 13.73
N MET A 18 -24.20 -38.57 14.67
CA MET A 18 -24.03 -39.07 16.03
C MET A 18 -24.42 -37.92 16.96
N GLU A 19 -25.63 -38.05 17.49
CA GLU A 19 -26.22 -37.19 18.50
C GLU A 19 -25.84 -37.76 19.88
N GLY A 20 -25.49 -36.90 20.82
CA GLY A 20 -25.09 -37.28 22.18
C GLY A 20 -25.22 -36.12 23.16
N SER A 21 -26.44 -35.99 23.70
CA SER A 21 -26.91 -35.42 24.98
C SER A 21 -25.97 -34.50 25.79
N ILE A 22 -26.39 -33.25 26.04
CA ILE A 22 -27.07 -32.73 27.26
C ILE A 22 -26.22 -32.79 28.54
N THR A 23 -25.91 -31.59 29.07
CA THR A 23 -25.88 -31.12 30.48
C THR A 23 -25.37 -29.67 30.40
N ASP A 24 -26.23 -28.64 30.36
CA ASP A 24 -26.86 -27.96 31.51
C ASP A 24 -26.06 -28.06 32.82
N ASP A 25 -25.40 -26.95 33.17
CA ASP A 25 -25.30 -26.46 34.55
C ASP A 25 -24.62 -25.08 34.55
N SER A 26 -25.44 -24.03 34.73
CA SER A 26 -25.00 -22.84 35.48
C SER A 26 -25.36 -23.07 36.93
N PRO A 27 -24.52 -22.61 37.88
CA PRO A 27 -25.10 -21.67 38.83
C PRO A 27 -24.15 -20.54 39.28
N ALA A 28 -24.77 -19.36 39.40
CA ALA A 28 -24.78 -18.48 40.56
C ALA A 28 -23.46 -17.99 41.20
N GLU A 29 -23.27 -16.68 41.08
CA GLU A 29 -22.83 -15.77 42.15
C GLU A 29 -23.54 -16.06 43.51
N PRO A 30 -22.96 -15.76 44.68
CA PRO A 30 -23.08 -14.37 45.19
C PRO A 30 -21.94 -13.84 46.09
N ALA A 31 -21.78 -12.51 45.99
CA ALA A 31 -21.71 -11.49 47.04
C ALA A 31 -20.85 -11.68 48.31
N VAL A 32 -20.15 -10.60 48.67
CA VAL A 32 -20.17 -9.87 49.96
C VAL A 32 -18.90 -9.00 50.01
N GLY A 33 -19.02 -7.69 49.87
CA GLY A 33 -18.93 -6.73 50.99
C GLY A 33 -17.56 -6.03 50.92
N VAL A 34 -17.38 -4.73 51.10
CA VAL A 34 -17.95 -3.84 52.11
C VAL A 34 -17.79 -2.38 51.63
N GLU A 35 -18.81 -1.59 51.98
CA GLU A 35 -18.92 -0.13 51.97
C GLU A 35 -17.68 0.59 52.56
N GLY A 36 -17.27 1.75 52.06
CA GLY A 36 -17.91 2.99 52.48
C GLY A 36 -16.89 4.03 52.96
N PRO A 37 -17.31 5.26 53.31
CA PRO A 37 -16.81 6.48 52.69
C PRO A 37 -16.08 7.44 53.64
N GLY A 38 -15.41 8.46 53.09
CA GLY A 38 -14.84 9.59 53.86
C GLY A 38 -15.06 10.91 53.13
N GLN A 39 -15.97 11.73 53.67
CA GLN A 39 -16.40 13.04 53.19
C GLN A 39 -15.44 14.18 53.61
N SER A 40 -15.71 15.36 53.02
CA SER A 40 -15.57 16.72 53.61
C SER A 40 -14.18 17.37 53.62
N SER A 41 -14.02 18.70 53.51
CA SER A 41 -14.89 19.83 53.17
C SER A 41 -13.98 21.08 52.99
N CYS A 42 -14.56 22.10 52.35
CA CYS A 42 -14.13 23.50 52.13
C CYS A 42 -13.09 24.15 53.06
N SER A 43 -12.28 25.04 52.48
CA SER A 43 -11.85 26.28 53.16
C SER A 43 -11.71 27.45 52.18
N VAL A 44 -12.52 28.48 52.44
CA VAL A 44 -12.46 29.85 51.91
C VAL A 44 -11.35 30.61 52.64
N VAL A 45 -10.48 31.34 51.93
CA VAL A 45 -9.79 32.55 52.45
C VAL A 45 -9.63 33.56 51.31
N GLU A 46 -9.82 34.83 51.68
CA GLU A 46 -9.96 36.04 50.88
C GLU A 46 -8.70 36.54 50.13
N GLN A 47 -8.98 37.48 49.25
CA GLN A 47 -8.12 38.28 48.39
C GLN A 47 -6.96 39.00 49.10
N THR A 48 -5.81 39.07 48.43
CA THR A 48 -5.01 40.30 48.39
C THR A 48 -4.45 40.56 47.00
N ARG A 49 -4.77 41.76 46.50
CA ARG A 49 -4.35 42.42 45.26
C ARG A 49 -2.84 42.66 45.23
N GLY A 50 -2.19 42.36 44.11
CA GLY A 50 -0.82 42.76 43.77
C GLY A 50 -0.53 42.50 42.29
N GLU A 51 -0.44 43.56 41.50
CA GLU A 51 -0.24 43.59 40.05
C GLU A 51 1.19 43.18 39.59
N PRO A 52 1.43 42.99 38.27
CA PRO A 52 2.29 41.95 37.73
C PRO A 52 3.69 42.45 37.34
N SER A 53 4.67 41.55 37.29
CA SER A 53 5.79 41.69 36.36
C SER A 53 6.64 40.42 36.21
N SER A 54 6.78 40.06 34.94
CA SER A 54 8.01 39.62 34.29
C SER A 54 8.33 38.13 34.19
N ALA A 55 8.28 37.71 32.93
CA ALA A 55 9.14 36.71 32.29
C ALA A 55 8.95 35.25 32.71
N CYS A 56 7.83 34.68 32.28
CA CYS A 56 7.79 33.27 31.90
C CYS A 56 8.62 33.12 30.61
N SER A 57 9.89 32.74 30.74
CA SER A 57 10.73 32.35 29.59
C SER A 57 10.29 30.97 29.10
N GLN A 58 9.23 30.92 28.30
CA GLN A 58 8.96 29.78 27.44
C GLN A 58 9.77 29.96 26.14
N PRO A 59 10.52 28.97 25.66
CA PRO A 59 10.93 28.94 24.27
C PRO A 59 9.72 28.46 23.46
N THR A 60 8.74 29.33 23.23
CA THR A 60 7.74 29.09 22.18
C THR A 60 8.33 29.52 20.85
N SER A 61 9.22 28.69 20.32
CA SER A 61 9.59 28.69 18.90
C SER A 61 8.39 28.17 18.10
N SER A 62 7.29 28.90 18.18
CA SER A 62 6.06 28.57 17.47
C SER A 62 6.28 28.90 16.00
N LEU A 63 5.90 28.00 15.12
CA LEU A 63 5.75 28.21 13.66
C LEU A 63 4.78 29.37 13.30
N LEU A 64 4.37 30.19 14.26
CA LEU A 64 3.37 31.25 14.17
C LEU A 64 3.90 32.55 13.52
N HIS A 65 5.21 32.65 13.28
CA HIS A 65 5.85 33.79 12.60
C HIS A 65 6.81 33.35 11.50
N LEU A 66 6.38 32.41 10.65
CA LEU A 66 7.11 32.11 9.41
C LEU A 66 6.63 33.00 8.27
N GLN A 67 7.57 33.49 7.47
CA GLN A 67 7.27 34.23 6.24
C GLN A 67 6.47 33.36 5.27
N PRO A 68 5.60 33.94 4.42
CA PRO A 68 4.79 33.20 3.46
C PRO A 68 5.62 32.32 2.51
N GLU A 69 6.85 32.73 2.15
CA GLU A 69 7.73 31.91 1.31
C GLU A 69 8.15 30.61 2.02
N LEU A 70 8.54 30.70 3.29
CA LEU A 70 8.93 29.54 4.11
C LEU A 70 7.74 28.59 4.35
N LEU A 71 6.52 29.12 4.49
CA LEU A 71 5.32 28.30 4.59
C LEU A 71 5.00 27.56 3.28
N GLY A 72 5.29 28.19 2.12
CA GLY A 72 5.22 27.55 0.82
C GLY A 72 6.19 26.37 0.71
N GLU A 73 7.45 26.58 1.08
CA GLU A 73 8.47 25.53 1.08
C GLU A 73 8.12 24.36 2.03
N ILE A 74 7.60 24.66 3.22
CA ILE A 74 7.12 23.63 4.15
C ILE A 74 5.94 22.87 3.54
N ALA A 75 4.99 23.56 2.92
CA ALA A 75 3.83 22.93 2.30
C ALA A 75 4.22 21.99 1.15
N GLU A 76 5.22 22.36 0.35
CA GLU A 76 5.76 21.51 -0.74
C GLU A 76 6.47 20.25 -0.22
N ARG A 77 7.04 20.30 0.98
CA ARG A 77 7.76 19.15 1.59
C ARG A 77 6.83 18.20 2.33
N LEU A 78 5.61 18.62 2.67
CA LEU A 78 4.65 17.76 3.36
C LEU A 78 4.01 16.75 2.40
N SER A 79 3.75 15.54 2.92
CA SER A 79 2.90 14.58 2.21
C SER A 79 1.48 15.14 2.05
N PRO A 80 0.70 14.70 1.04
CA PRO A 80 -0.66 15.19 0.83
C PRO A 80 -1.55 15.10 2.08
N ILE A 81 -1.47 13.98 2.80
CA ILE A 81 -2.21 13.80 4.06
C ILE A 81 -1.66 14.67 5.19
N GLY A 82 -0.33 14.83 5.29
CA GLY A 82 0.29 15.71 6.28
C GLY A 82 -0.10 17.17 6.08
N LEU A 83 -0.12 17.62 4.83
CA LEU A 83 -0.57 18.95 4.43
C LEU A 83 -2.06 19.15 4.77
N LEU A 84 -2.92 18.18 4.47
CA LEU A 84 -4.33 18.22 4.86
C LEU A 84 -4.49 18.36 6.39
N MET A 85 -3.82 17.52 7.18
CA MET A 85 -3.92 17.55 8.64
C MET A 85 -3.38 18.86 9.25
N MET A 86 -2.21 19.33 8.80
CA MET A 86 -1.57 20.54 9.31
C MET A 86 -2.36 21.81 8.93
N SER A 87 -2.96 21.84 7.74
CA SER A 87 -3.76 22.98 7.30
C SER A 87 -5.16 23.05 7.94
N GLN A 88 -5.61 21.97 8.60
CA GLN A 88 -6.80 22.00 9.44
C GLN A 88 -6.53 22.73 10.76
N THR A 89 -5.34 22.58 11.34
CA THR A 89 -4.96 23.18 12.63
C THR A 89 -4.26 24.52 12.49
N ASN A 90 -3.61 24.81 11.37
CA ASN A 90 -2.90 26.07 11.12
C ASN A 90 -3.56 26.90 9.99
N GLN A 91 -4.14 28.05 10.37
CA GLN A 91 -4.81 28.95 9.44
C GLN A 91 -3.84 29.65 8.46
N GLN A 92 -2.63 30.02 8.91
CA GLN A 92 -1.63 30.65 8.04
C GLN A 92 -1.16 29.67 6.95
N LEU A 93 -0.89 28.42 7.32
CA LEU A 93 -0.54 27.36 6.37
C LEU A 93 -1.70 27.10 5.39
N ARG A 94 -2.95 27.13 5.86
CA ARG A 94 -4.14 26.98 5.00
C ARG A 94 -4.21 28.08 3.94
N VAL A 95 -4.01 29.33 4.32
CA VAL A 95 -4.05 30.47 3.39
C VAL A 95 -2.89 30.38 2.40
N ALA A 96 -1.67 30.12 2.87
CA ALA A 96 -0.50 29.95 2.00
C ALA A 96 -0.70 28.83 0.97
N THR A 97 -1.26 27.70 1.39
CA THR A 97 -1.58 26.56 0.51
C THR A 97 -2.59 26.93 -0.58
N MET A 98 -3.54 27.83 -0.32
CA MET A 98 -4.57 28.23 -1.30
C MET A 98 -4.03 29.14 -2.41
N VAL A 99 -2.87 29.77 -2.18
CA VAL A 99 -2.28 30.72 -3.13
C VAL A 99 -1.30 30.01 -4.09
N ILE A 100 -0.77 28.85 -3.71
CA ILE A 100 0.21 28.10 -4.50
C ILE A 100 -0.44 26.84 -5.09
N ALA A 101 -0.40 26.70 -6.41
CA ALA A 101 -1.12 25.65 -7.14
C ALA A 101 -0.73 24.22 -6.72
N ALA A 102 0.57 23.92 -6.59
CA ALA A 102 1.02 22.55 -6.29
C ALA A 102 0.60 22.06 -4.87
N PRO A 103 0.82 22.82 -3.78
CA PRO A 103 0.27 22.50 -2.46
C PRO A 103 -1.26 22.42 -2.43
N GLN A 104 -1.95 23.29 -3.15
CA GLN A 104 -3.41 23.27 -3.28
C GLN A 104 -3.91 21.96 -3.90
N GLU A 105 -3.33 21.54 -5.02
CA GLU A 105 -3.69 20.29 -5.70
C GLU A 105 -3.42 19.08 -4.82
N SER A 106 -2.26 19.05 -4.16
CA SER A 106 -1.89 17.98 -3.21
C SER A 106 -2.92 17.86 -2.09
N ARG A 107 -3.35 19.00 -1.51
CA ARG A 107 -4.41 19.04 -0.50
C ARG A 107 -5.74 18.54 -1.05
N GLN A 108 -6.15 19.02 -2.22
CA GLN A 108 -7.44 18.68 -2.80
C GLN A 108 -7.53 17.18 -3.12
N ARG A 109 -6.43 16.60 -3.61
CA ARG A 109 -6.29 15.16 -3.82
C ARG A 109 -6.48 14.40 -2.50
N ALA A 110 -5.83 14.85 -1.42
CA ALA A 110 -6.01 14.22 -0.11
C ALA A 110 -7.47 14.26 0.37
N ILE A 111 -8.16 15.40 0.21
CA ILE A 111 -9.59 15.54 0.55
C ILE A 111 -10.44 14.54 -0.24
N GLN A 112 -10.25 14.46 -1.55
CA GLN A 112 -11.01 13.55 -2.41
C GLN A 112 -10.77 12.09 -2.04
N VAL A 113 -9.52 11.70 -1.81
CA VAL A 113 -9.15 10.33 -1.45
C VAL A 113 -9.74 9.96 -0.09
N GLN A 114 -9.71 10.86 0.89
CA GLN A 114 -10.36 10.63 2.19
C GLN A 114 -11.87 10.45 2.04
N ALA A 115 -12.54 11.23 1.19
CA ALA A 115 -13.97 11.07 0.92
C ALA A 115 -14.29 9.74 0.22
N ILE A 116 -13.45 9.27 -0.70
CA ILE A 116 -13.59 7.96 -1.36
C ILE A 116 -13.37 6.85 -0.33
N TRP A 117 -12.30 6.92 0.44
CA TRP A 117 -11.99 5.92 1.48
C TRP A 117 -13.12 5.78 2.48
N ASN A 118 -13.66 6.90 2.97
CA ASN A 118 -14.77 6.87 3.92
C ASN A 118 -16.00 6.20 3.32
N ARG A 119 -16.34 6.46 2.06
CA ARG A 119 -17.46 5.79 1.38
C ARG A 119 -17.24 4.29 1.16
N LEU A 120 -16.01 3.89 0.86
CA LEU A 120 -15.66 2.47 0.69
C LEU A 120 -15.65 1.70 2.02
N THR A 121 -15.41 2.40 3.13
CA THR A 121 -15.34 1.81 4.47
C THR A 121 -16.60 2.05 5.31
N GLU A 122 -17.59 2.76 4.74
CA GLU A 122 -18.88 2.99 5.35
C GLU A 122 -19.66 1.67 5.47
N PRO A 123 -20.19 1.33 6.65
CA PRO A 123 -20.99 0.12 6.83
C PRO A 123 -22.25 0.20 5.98
N GLN A 124 -22.38 -0.69 4.99
CA GLN A 124 -23.61 -0.84 4.22
C GLN A 124 -24.33 -2.13 4.65
N PRO A 125 -25.68 -2.11 4.74
CA PRO A 125 -26.43 -3.29 5.14
C PRO A 125 -26.20 -4.45 4.16
N GLY A 126 -25.63 -5.55 4.66
CA GLY A 126 -25.38 -6.77 3.90
C GLY A 126 -24.10 -6.80 3.07
N VAL A 127 -23.25 -5.76 3.11
CA VAL A 127 -21.97 -5.71 2.40
C VAL A 127 -20.84 -5.51 3.40
N ASP A 128 -19.88 -6.44 3.47
CA ASP A 128 -18.68 -6.24 4.26
C ASP A 128 -17.74 -5.26 3.52
N PRO A 129 -17.49 -4.06 4.05
CA PRO A 129 -16.61 -3.06 3.42
C PRO A 129 -15.20 -3.60 3.18
N SER A 130 -14.76 -4.58 3.96
CA SER A 130 -13.45 -5.24 3.79
C SER A 130 -13.38 -5.99 2.46
N THR A 131 -14.45 -6.66 2.06
CA THR A 131 -14.51 -7.41 0.79
C THR A 131 -14.49 -6.50 -0.43
N VAL A 132 -15.18 -5.36 -0.35
CA VAL A 132 -15.19 -4.33 -1.40
C VAL A 132 -13.80 -3.71 -1.56
N LEU A 133 -13.17 -3.36 -0.44
CA LEU A 133 -11.82 -2.79 -0.44
C LEU A 133 -10.78 -3.77 -0.98
N MET A 134 -10.94 -5.07 -0.71
CA MET A 134 -10.00 -6.11 -1.17
C MET A 134 -10.17 -6.49 -2.65
N HIS A 135 -11.15 -5.93 -3.37
CA HIS A 135 -11.29 -6.17 -4.79
C HIS A 135 -10.08 -5.58 -5.56
N PRO A 136 -9.35 -6.37 -6.39
CA PRO A 136 -8.09 -5.93 -7.00
C PRO A 136 -8.17 -4.62 -7.79
N SER A 137 -9.29 -4.36 -8.46
CA SER A 137 -9.51 -3.12 -9.22
C SER A 137 -9.71 -1.90 -8.31
N VAL A 138 -10.33 -2.09 -7.14
CA VAL A 138 -10.54 -1.02 -6.16
C VAL A 138 -9.19 -0.64 -5.56
N ILE A 139 -8.40 -1.63 -5.11
CA ILE A 139 -7.05 -1.40 -4.62
C ILE A 139 -6.21 -0.66 -5.66
N GLN A 140 -6.14 -1.18 -6.90
CA GLN A 140 -5.34 -0.59 -7.98
C GLN A 140 -5.69 0.88 -8.27
N SER A 141 -6.97 1.26 -8.17
CA SER A 141 -7.38 2.65 -8.38
C SER A 141 -6.99 3.58 -7.22
N LEU A 142 -6.88 3.04 -6.00
CA LEU A 142 -6.40 3.77 -4.84
C LEU A 142 -4.88 3.86 -4.78
N THR A 143 -4.17 2.96 -5.45
CA THR A 143 -2.73 2.80 -5.35
C THR A 143 -1.90 4.07 -5.62
N PRO A 144 -2.21 4.91 -6.63
CA PRO A 144 -1.50 6.18 -6.84
C PRO A 144 -1.65 7.20 -5.69
N ASN A 145 -2.59 6.94 -4.77
CA ASN A 145 -3.02 7.85 -3.72
C ASN A 145 -2.74 7.31 -2.31
N PHE A 146 -1.92 6.27 -2.14
CA PHE A 146 -1.62 5.73 -0.81
C PHE A 146 -0.94 6.74 0.12
N ASN A 147 -0.21 7.72 -0.42
CA ASN A 147 0.36 8.83 0.34
C ASN A 147 -0.70 9.86 0.85
N CYS A 148 -1.94 9.75 0.38
CA CYS A 148 -3.09 10.50 0.87
C CYS A 148 -3.84 9.76 2.00
N LEU A 149 -3.45 8.53 2.34
CA LEU A 149 -4.04 7.76 3.43
C LEU A 149 -3.38 8.10 4.77
N THR A 150 -4.15 8.07 5.86
CA THR A 150 -3.60 8.18 7.21
C THR A 150 -2.84 6.91 7.59
N SER A 151 -1.98 6.98 8.61
CA SER A 151 -1.26 5.81 9.12
C SER A 151 -2.20 4.67 9.51
N VAL A 152 -3.31 4.98 10.17
CA VAL A 152 -4.34 4.00 10.57
C VAL A 152 -5.00 3.35 9.35
N GLN A 153 -5.25 4.11 8.28
CA GLN A 153 -5.84 3.58 7.05
C GLN A 153 -4.86 2.66 6.29
N GLN A 154 -3.59 3.06 6.22
CA GLN A 154 -2.54 2.21 5.63
C GLN A 154 -2.37 0.90 6.42
N GLU A 155 -2.35 0.97 7.76
CA GLU A 155 -2.32 -0.22 8.63
C GLU A 155 -3.52 -1.12 8.40
N ARG A 156 -4.73 -0.56 8.33
CA ARG A 156 -5.95 -1.33 8.03
C ARG A 156 -5.87 -2.02 6.67
N LEU A 157 -5.39 -1.32 5.63
CA LEU A 157 -5.21 -1.90 4.30
C LEU A 157 -4.28 -3.10 4.34
N VAL A 158 -3.11 -2.95 4.98
CA VAL A 158 -2.12 -4.03 5.07
C VAL A 158 -2.62 -5.19 5.92
N ALA A 159 -3.28 -4.92 7.04
CA ALA A 159 -3.89 -5.94 7.89
C ALA A 159 -4.95 -6.76 7.15
N LEU A 160 -5.75 -6.11 6.29
CA LEU A 160 -6.73 -6.80 5.46
C LEU A 160 -6.06 -7.75 4.46
N VAL A 161 -4.99 -7.31 3.80
CA VAL A 161 -4.20 -8.17 2.89
C VAL A 161 -3.61 -9.36 3.66
N GLU A 162 -2.97 -9.12 4.81
CA GLU A 162 -2.40 -10.16 5.66
C GLU A 162 -3.45 -11.16 6.17
N GLY A 163 -4.66 -10.67 6.46
CA GLY A 163 -5.79 -11.44 6.97
C GLY A 163 -6.53 -12.29 5.94
N LEU A 164 -6.27 -12.13 4.64
CA LEU A 164 -6.91 -12.94 3.60
C LEU A 164 -6.56 -14.42 3.76
N ALA A 165 -7.55 -15.27 4.09
CA ALA A 165 -7.34 -16.70 4.35
C ALA A 165 -6.81 -17.46 3.13
N ASN A 166 -7.30 -17.12 1.94
CA ASN A 166 -6.86 -17.75 0.70
C ASN A 166 -5.53 -17.14 0.22
N ARG A 167 -4.50 -17.98 0.10
CA ARG A 167 -3.16 -17.56 -0.35
C ARG A 167 -3.15 -16.98 -1.78
N LYS A 168 -4.02 -17.47 -2.67
CA LYS A 168 -4.14 -16.93 -4.03
C LYS A 168 -4.70 -15.52 -4.02
N ASP A 169 -5.78 -15.30 -3.27
CA ASP A 169 -6.41 -13.98 -3.13
C ASP A 169 -5.45 -13.00 -2.45
N ARG A 170 -4.69 -13.49 -1.46
CA ARG A 170 -3.62 -12.72 -0.82
C ARG A 170 -2.53 -12.29 -1.79
N ALA A 171 -2.04 -13.19 -2.65
CA ALA A 171 -1.04 -12.85 -3.67
C ALA A 171 -1.59 -11.85 -4.71
N LEU A 172 -2.86 -11.98 -5.10
CA LEU A 172 -3.54 -11.04 -6.00
C LEU A 172 -3.71 -9.65 -5.36
N ALA A 173 -4.13 -9.59 -4.10
CA ALA A 173 -4.24 -8.35 -3.35
C ALA A 173 -2.86 -7.69 -3.19
N LEU A 174 -1.84 -8.46 -2.85
CA LEU A 174 -0.46 -7.97 -2.74
C LEU A 174 0.06 -7.42 -4.07
N ARG A 175 -0.26 -8.10 -5.18
CA ARG A 175 0.05 -7.60 -6.53
C ARG A 175 -0.65 -6.26 -6.81
N ALA A 176 -1.91 -6.10 -6.39
CA ALA A 176 -2.69 -4.89 -6.61
C ALA A 176 -2.19 -3.69 -5.77
N VAL A 177 -1.77 -3.95 -4.52
CA VAL A 177 -1.17 -2.93 -3.63
C VAL A 177 0.22 -2.52 -4.11
N GLY A 178 0.95 -3.44 -4.75
CA GLY A 178 2.37 -3.30 -5.04
C GLY A 178 2.77 -2.10 -5.89
N THR A 179 1.92 -1.61 -6.81
CA THR A 179 2.26 -0.46 -7.67
C THR A 179 2.42 0.86 -6.91
N GLY A 180 1.92 0.95 -5.67
CA GLY A 180 1.95 2.16 -4.83
C GLY A 180 2.56 1.90 -3.47
N LEU A 181 3.29 0.79 -3.37
CA LEU A 181 4.11 0.42 -2.24
C LEU A 181 4.96 1.59 -1.73
N GLY A 182 5.52 2.40 -2.65
CA GLY A 182 6.29 3.60 -2.31
C GLY A 182 5.53 4.70 -1.55
N GLY A 183 4.20 4.72 -1.62
CA GLY A 183 3.34 5.66 -0.88
C GLY A 183 3.00 5.21 0.55
N LEU A 184 3.36 3.98 0.93
CA LEU A 184 3.12 3.43 2.27
C LEU A 184 4.29 3.74 3.21
N ALA A 185 4.02 3.73 4.52
CA ALA A 185 5.05 3.86 5.55
C ALA A 185 6.13 2.75 5.43
N PRO A 186 7.41 3.02 5.71
CA PRO A 186 8.50 2.05 5.55
C PRO A 186 8.30 0.71 6.29
N ALA A 187 7.71 0.73 7.48
CA ALA A 187 7.40 -0.48 8.24
C ALA A 187 6.37 -1.37 7.52
N LEU A 188 5.38 -0.76 6.86
CA LEU A 188 4.38 -1.46 6.06
C LEU A 188 4.97 -2.02 4.76
N GLN A 189 5.87 -1.28 4.12
CA GLN A 189 6.62 -1.77 2.96
C GLN A 189 7.39 -3.05 3.30
N GLN A 190 8.08 -3.08 4.45
CA GLN A 190 8.80 -4.26 4.93
C GLN A 190 7.89 -5.46 5.16
N ARG A 191 6.72 -5.25 5.79
CA ARG A 191 5.73 -6.31 6.03
C ARG A 191 5.20 -6.92 4.74
N LEU A 192 4.84 -6.10 3.77
CA LEU A 192 4.35 -6.57 2.46
C LEU A 192 5.42 -7.36 1.69
N ILE A 193 6.68 -6.94 1.76
CA ILE A 193 7.79 -7.69 1.14
C ILE A 193 8.02 -9.02 1.87
N ALA A 194 7.97 -9.04 3.20
CA ALA A 194 8.07 -10.27 3.99
C ALA A 194 6.90 -11.23 3.68
N LEU A 195 5.70 -10.70 3.46
CA LEU A 195 4.54 -11.48 3.05
C LEU A 195 4.75 -12.16 1.69
N ALA A 196 5.33 -11.44 0.72
CA ALA A 196 5.69 -12.03 -0.58
C ALA A 196 6.73 -13.15 -0.43
N GLU A 197 7.75 -12.94 0.40
CA GLU A 197 8.80 -13.92 0.65
C GLU A 197 8.25 -15.22 1.29
N GLY A 198 7.26 -15.09 2.17
CA GLY A 198 6.61 -16.21 2.86
C GLY A 198 5.71 -17.10 1.99
N PHE A 199 5.50 -16.80 0.70
CA PHE A 199 4.73 -17.69 -0.16
C PHE A 199 5.56 -18.93 -0.56
N ASP A 200 5.14 -20.12 -0.12
CA ASP A 200 5.75 -21.40 -0.52
C ASP A 200 5.56 -21.70 -2.01
N ASN A 201 4.42 -21.27 -2.57
CA ASN A 201 4.11 -21.48 -3.97
C ASN A 201 4.86 -20.46 -4.84
N PRO A 202 5.68 -20.91 -5.81
CA PRO A 202 6.53 -20.03 -6.61
C PRO A 202 5.73 -19.10 -7.53
N GLU A 203 4.56 -19.53 -8.01
CA GLU A 203 3.67 -18.73 -8.85
C GLU A 203 3.05 -17.57 -8.05
N GLN A 204 2.58 -17.85 -6.83
CA GLN A 204 2.04 -16.83 -5.92
C GLN A 204 3.13 -15.82 -5.53
N ARG A 205 4.32 -16.31 -5.21
CA ARG A 205 5.50 -15.49 -4.92
C ARG A 205 5.85 -14.59 -6.11
N ALA A 206 5.91 -15.15 -7.31
CA ALA A 206 6.22 -14.39 -8.53
C ALA A 206 5.16 -13.34 -8.86
N SER A 207 3.88 -13.69 -8.71
CA SER A 207 2.76 -12.76 -8.91
C SER A 207 2.81 -11.57 -7.94
N ALA A 208 3.09 -11.84 -6.66
CA ALA A 208 3.31 -10.82 -5.65
C ALA A 208 4.51 -9.91 -5.99
N LEU A 209 5.66 -10.51 -6.31
CA LEU A 209 6.88 -9.78 -6.67
C LEU A 209 6.70 -8.94 -7.94
N ARG A 210 5.91 -9.40 -8.91
CA ARG A 210 5.55 -8.61 -10.10
C ARG A 210 4.84 -7.31 -9.72
N GLY A 211 3.88 -7.35 -8.80
CA GLY A 211 3.19 -6.14 -8.34
C GLY A 211 4.09 -5.24 -7.50
N LEU A 212 4.80 -5.81 -6.51
CA LEU A 212 5.71 -5.05 -5.65
C LEU A 212 6.85 -4.41 -6.43
N GLY A 213 7.36 -5.09 -7.46
CA GLY A 213 8.41 -4.59 -8.34
C GLY A 213 8.01 -3.35 -9.12
N ALA A 214 6.73 -3.21 -9.49
CA ALA A 214 6.25 -2.04 -10.20
C ALA A 214 6.27 -0.77 -9.34
N GLY A 215 6.14 -0.90 -8.01
CA GLY A 215 6.25 0.20 -7.05
C GLY A 215 7.63 0.34 -6.39
N VAL A 216 8.65 -0.34 -6.91
CA VAL A 216 9.99 -0.41 -6.27
C VAL A 216 10.70 0.95 -6.15
N ALA A 217 10.36 1.90 -7.03
CA ALA A 217 10.97 3.22 -7.11
C ALA A 217 10.85 4.03 -5.81
N GLY A 218 9.75 3.88 -5.06
CA GLY A 218 9.52 4.61 -3.81
C GLY A 218 10.06 3.90 -2.56
N LEU A 219 10.80 2.81 -2.72
CA LEU A 219 11.39 2.06 -1.60
C LEU A 219 12.79 2.55 -1.25
N ALA A 220 13.17 2.37 0.02
CA ALA A 220 14.55 2.53 0.45
C ALA A 220 15.49 1.55 -0.27
N PRO A 221 16.77 1.90 -0.55
CA PRO A 221 17.70 1.07 -1.32
C PRO A 221 17.84 -0.38 -0.82
N ALA A 222 17.80 -0.60 0.51
CA ALA A 222 17.87 -1.94 1.09
C ALA A 222 16.67 -2.82 0.68
N LEU A 223 15.46 -2.24 0.60
CA LEU A 223 14.25 -2.95 0.17
C LEU A 223 14.23 -3.18 -1.33
N GLN A 224 14.72 -2.20 -2.12
CA GLN A 224 14.93 -2.37 -3.56
C GLN A 224 15.84 -3.58 -3.83
N GLN A 225 16.99 -3.64 -3.14
CA GLN A 225 17.92 -4.76 -3.26
C GLN A 225 17.30 -6.10 -2.85
N ARG A 226 16.52 -6.13 -1.77
CA ARG A 226 15.81 -7.36 -1.33
C ARG A 226 14.86 -7.87 -2.42
N LEU A 227 14.06 -7.01 -3.05
CA LEU A 227 13.14 -7.41 -4.13
C LEU A 227 13.87 -7.96 -5.36
N VAL A 228 15.00 -7.35 -5.74
CA VAL A 228 15.86 -7.85 -6.82
C VAL A 228 16.38 -9.25 -6.49
N LEU A 229 16.90 -9.46 -5.27
CA LEU A 229 17.41 -10.76 -4.83
C LEU A 229 16.31 -11.83 -4.79
N LEU A 230 15.12 -11.49 -4.28
CA LEU A 230 13.98 -12.41 -4.27
C LEU A 230 13.57 -12.82 -5.69
N THR A 231 13.61 -11.88 -6.64
CA THR A 231 13.30 -12.14 -8.04
C THR A 231 14.36 -13.03 -8.70
N GLU A 232 15.63 -12.83 -8.39
CA GLU A 232 16.72 -13.68 -8.87
C GLU A 232 16.61 -15.12 -8.38
N GLY A 233 16.19 -15.31 -7.13
CA GLY A 233 15.96 -16.63 -6.54
C GLY A 233 14.81 -17.41 -7.17
N LEU A 234 13.99 -16.80 -8.04
CA LEU A 234 12.91 -17.48 -8.74
C LEU A 234 13.43 -18.39 -9.87
N THR A 235 12.65 -19.43 -10.17
CA THR A 235 12.87 -20.27 -11.37
C THR A 235 12.65 -19.45 -12.64
N LEU A 236 13.19 -19.91 -13.78
CA LEU A 236 13.24 -19.15 -15.04
C LEU A 236 11.90 -18.49 -15.42
N TRP A 237 10.81 -19.27 -15.45
CA TRP A 237 9.47 -18.78 -15.82
C TRP A 237 8.96 -17.70 -14.85
N HIS A 238 9.09 -17.95 -13.55
CA HIS A 238 8.67 -17.04 -12.49
C HIS A 238 9.53 -15.77 -12.40
N ARG A 239 10.82 -15.90 -12.72
CA ARG A 239 11.77 -14.77 -12.79
C ARG A 239 11.34 -13.76 -13.85
N VAL A 240 10.79 -14.20 -14.98
CA VAL A 240 10.25 -13.29 -16.01
C VAL A 240 9.16 -12.41 -15.42
N TRP A 241 8.24 -12.96 -14.62
CA TRP A 241 7.18 -12.16 -14.00
C TRP A 241 7.73 -11.13 -13.00
N GLY A 242 8.72 -11.52 -12.20
CA GLY A 242 9.38 -10.57 -11.30
C GLY A 242 10.14 -9.48 -12.06
N LEU A 243 10.83 -9.83 -13.16
CA LEU A 243 11.51 -8.88 -14.04
C LEU A 243 10.54 -7.95 -14.75
N GLU A 244 9.34 -8.41 -15.14
CA GLU A 244 8.31 -7.53 -15.70
C GLU A 244 7.89 -6.45 -14.71
N GLY A 245 7.68 -6.84 -13.45
CA GLY A 245 7.34 -5.91 -12.38
C GLY A 245 8.46 -4.90 -12.12
N LEU A 246 9.66 -5.41 -11.85
CA LEU A 246 10.83 -4.58 -11.58
C LEU A 246 11.24 -3.71 -12.77
N GLY A 247 11.00 -4.17 -13.99
CA GLY A 247 11.21 -3.43 -15.23
C GLY A 247 10.36 -2.17 -15.29
N ALA A 248 9.08 -2.26 -14.88
CA ALA A 248 8.18 -1.11 -14.87
C ALA A 248 8.64 -0.03 -13.88
N GLY A 249 9.21 -0.43 -12.74
CA GLY A 249 9.74 0.46 -11.71
C GLY A 249 11.24 0.75 -11.82
N VAL A 250 11.92 0.31 -12.89
CA VAL A 250 13.39 0.29 -12.98
C VAL A 250 14.01 1.70 -12.88
N ALA A 251 13.30 2.72 -13.33
CA ALA A 251 13.75 4.11 -13.34
C ALA A 251 14.13 4.63 -11.95
N GLY A 252 13.44 4.18 -10.90
CA GLY A 252 13.70 4.61 -9.52
C GLY A 252 14.73 3.76 -8.77
N LEU A 253 15.32 2.76 -9.43
CA LEU A 253 16.36 1.93 -8.84
C LEU A 253 17.74 2.60 -8.93
N ALA A 254 18.61 2.30 -7.97
CA ALA A 254 20.02 2.67 -8.07
C ALA A 254 20.67 2.11 -9.36
N PRO A 255 21.59 2.84 -10.01
CA PRO A 255 22.18 2.43 -11.30
C PRO A 255 22.76 1.01 -11.30
N ALA A 256 23.37 0.57 -10.20
CA ALA A 256 23.90 -0.80 -10.07
C ALA A 256 22.80 -1.88 -10.15
N LEU A 257 21.61 -1.61 -9.58
CA LEU A 257 20.46 -2.52 -9.66
C LEU A 257 19.83 -2.49 -11.05
N GLN A 258 19.75 -1.31 -11.70
CA GLN A 258 19.31 -1.19 -13.09
C GLN A 258 20.16 -2.08 -14.01
N GLN A 259 21.50 -1.96 -13.93
CA GLN A 259 22.43 -2.77 -14.70
C GLN A 259 22.30 -4.28 -14.41
N ARG A 260 22.03 -4.63 -13.15
CA ARG A 260 21.82 -6.03 -12.73
C ARG A 260 20.58 -6.62 -13.39
N LEU A 261 19.46 -5.90 -13.39
CA LEU A 261 18.21 -6.33 -14.00
C LEU A 261 18.32 -6.50 -15.52
N VAL A 262 18.99 -5.57 -16.20
CA VAL A 262 19.23 -5.68 -17.66
C VAL A 262 20.07 -6.93 -17.96
N ARG A 263 21.12 -7.21 -17.18
CA ARG A 263 21.94 -8.42 -17.34
C ARG A 263 21.15 -9.70 -17.09
N LEU A 264 20.25 -9.72 -16.11
CA LEU A 264 19.37 -10.87 -15.87
C LEU A 264 18.47 -11.14 -17.07
N ALA A 265 17.86 -10.10 -17.65
CA ALA A 265 17.01 -10.22 -18.83
C ALA A 265 17.79 -10.70 -20.06
N GLU A 266 19.00 -10.19 -20.26
CA GLU A 266 19.91 -10.62 -21.34
C GLU A 266 20.23 -12.12 -21.27
N GLY A 267 20.46 -12.66 -20.06
CA GLY A 267 20.72 -14.08 -19.84
C GLY A 267 19.53 -15.01 -20.09
N LEU A 268 18.33 -14.49 -20.40
CA LEU A 268 17.15 -15.31 -20.68
C LEU A 268 17.13 -15.81 -22.13
N ALA A 269 16.48 -16.96 -22.33
CA ALA A 269 16.16 -17.47 -23.68
C ALA A 269 15.26 -16.48 -24.45
N PRO A 270 15.32 -16.44 -25.80
CA PRO A 270 14.70 -15.38 -26.61
C PRO A 270 13.23 -15.08 -26.31
N TRP A 271 12.40 -16.12 -26.12
CA TRP A 271 10.99 -15.94 -25.73
C TRP A 271 10.84 -15.25 -24.38
N HIS A 272 11.51 -15.74 -23.34
CA HIS A 272 11.48 -15.17 -21.98
C HIS A 272 12.08 -13.77 -21.93
N ARG A 273 13.14 -13.54 -22.71
CA ARG A 273 13.76 -12.22 -22.87
C ARG A 273 12.76 -11.22 -23.44
N ALA A 274 11.99 -11.59 -24.46
CA ALA A 274 10.99 -10.71 -25.04
C ALA A 274 9.95 -10.21 -24.02
N TRP A 275 9.45 -11.11 -23.18
CA TRP A 275 8.54 -10.75 -22.09
C TRP A 275 9.19 -9.84 -21.05
N ALA A 276 10.40 -10.16 -20.61
CA ALA A 276 11.14 -9.31 -19.68
C ALA A 276 11.36 -7.90 -20.25
N LEU A 277 11.80 -7.79 -21.52
CA LEU A 277 11.99 -6.52 -22.23
C LEU A 277 10.69 -5.71 -22.32
N GLY A 278 9.57 -6.35 -22.63
CA GLY A 278 8.27 -5.67 -22.65
C GLY A 278 7.88 -5.08 -21.30
N GLY A 279 8.32 -5.69 -20.19
CA GLY A 279 8.14 -5.14 -18.85
C GLY A 279 9.01 -3.91 -18.54
N PHE A 280 10.16 -3.72 -19.20
CA PHE A 280 11.00 -2.53 -19.02
C PHE A 280 10.43 -1.28 -19.68
N GLY A 281 9.49 -1.40 -20.62
CA GLY A 281 9.03 -0.27 -21.45
C GLY A 281 8.59 0.96 -20.66
N ALA A 282 7.75 0.78 -19.64
CA ALA A 282 7.28 1.88 -18.79
C ALA A 282 8.41 2.59 -18.01
N GLY A 283 9.52 1.91 -17.73
CA GLY A 283 10.65 2.43 -16.95
C GLY A 283 11.90 2.76 -17.76
N VAL A 284 11.94 2.45 -19.06
CA VAL A 284 13.14 2.55 -19.90
C VAL A 284 13.65 3.99 -20.00
N ALA A 285 12.75 4.98 -20.02
CA ALA A 285 13.08 6.39 -20.13
C ALA A 285 13.91 6.91 -18.95
N GLY A 286 13.82 6.28 -17.77
CA GLY A 286 14.59 6.64 -16.59
C GLY A 286 15.97 5.96 -16.49
N LEU A 287 16.31 5.10 -17.45
CA LEU A 287 17.63 4.46 -17.50
C LEU A 287 18.68 5.36 -18.13
N ALA A 288 19.95 5.13 -17.80
CA ALA A 288 21.06 5.77 -18.50
C ALA A 288 21.04 5.42 -20.01
N PRO A 289 21.43 6.35 -20.92
CA PRO A 289 21.37 6.13 -22.36
C PRO A 289 22.04 4.82 -22.84
N ALA A 290 23.16 4.43 -22.23
CA ALA A 290 23.84 3.18 -22.54
C ALA A 290 22.99 1.93 -22.26
N LEU A 291 22.18 1.93 -21.20
CA LEU A 291 21.27 0.83 -20.88
C LEU A 291 20.04 0.83 -21.80
N GLN A 292 19.52 2.01 -22.14
CA GLN A 292 18.44 2.14 -23.13
C GLN A 292 18.87 1.53 -24.48
N GLN A 293 20.04 1.92 -24.98
CA GLN A 293 20.61 1.37 -26.21
C GLN A 293 20.80 -0.15 -26.13
N ARG A 294 21.29 -0.67 -25.00
CA ARG A 294 21.44 -2.11 -24.80
C ARG A 294 20.10 -2.85 -24.88
N LEU A 295 19.04 -2.31 -24.26
CA LEU A 295 17.71 -2.91 -24.33
C LEU A 295 17.15 -2.90 -25.77
N VAL A 296 17.37 -1.81 -26.53
CA VAL A 296 17.00 -1.74 -27.95
C VAL A 296 17.72 -2.82 -28.75
N LEU A 297 19.04 -2.96 -28.60
CA LEU A 297 19.81 -3.99 -29.30
C LEU A 297 19.34 -5.41 -28.94
N LEU A 298 18.98 -5.66 -27.67
CA LEU A 298 18.44 -6.94 -27.23
C LEU A 298 17.07 -7.23 -27.86
N ALA A 299 16.23 -6.21 -28.07
CA ALA A 299 14.95 -6.36 -28.74
C ALA A 299 15.12 -6.58 -30.25
N GLU A 300 16.02 -5.84 -30.90
CA GLU A 300 16.34 -5.99 -32.33
C GLU A 300 16.94 -7.37 -32.65
N GLY A 301 17.77 -7.91 -31.74
CA GLY A 301 18.35 -9.24 -31.86
C GLY A 301 17.38 -10.41 -31.65
N LEU A 302 16.07 -10.17 -31.52
CA LEU A 302 15.06 -11.22 -31.46
C LEU A 302 14.62 -11.63 -32.87
N ASP A 303 14.97 -12.84 -33.29
CA ASP A 303 14.72 -13.33 -34.66
C ASP A 303 13.23 -13.33 -35.04
N GLN A 304 12.39 -13.79 -34.12
CA GLN A 304 10.95 -13.94 -34.39
C GLN A 304 10.22 -12.60 -34.26
N PRO A 305 9.39 -12.22 -35.25
CA PRO A 305 8.65 -10.95 -35.21
C PRO A 305 7.67 -10.86 -34.03
N GLY A 306 7.07 -11.98 -33.61
CA GLY A 306 6.21 -12.02 -32.42
C GLY A 306 6.97 -11.73 -31.11
N HIS A 307 8.23 -12.14 -31.03
CA HIS A 307 9.09 -11.82 -29.89
C HIS A 307 9.43 -10.32 -29.87
N ARG A 308 9.77 -9.75 -31.03
CA ARG A 308 10.01 -8.30 -31.18
C ARG A 308 8.79 -7.48 -30.77
N ALA A 309 7.60 -7.83 -31.27
CA ALA A 309 6.36 -7.17 -30.90
C ALA A 309 6.07 -7.24 -29.39
N THR A 310 6.44 -8.36 -28.75
CA THR A 310 6.29 -8.50 -27.29
C THR A 310 7.27 -7.60 -26.53
N ALA A 311 8.53 -7.56 -26.96
CA ALA A 311 9.56 -6.71 -26.36
C ALA A 311 9.27 -5.20 -26.49
N LEU A 312 8.62 -4.79 -27.59
CA LEU A 312 8.30 -3.39 -27.90
C LEU A 312 6.88 -2.98 -27.48
N ARG A 313 6.18 -3.79 -26.69
CA ARG A 313 4.80 -3.50 -26.24
C ARG A 313 4.72 -2.33 -25.27
N GLY A 314 5.72 -2.20 -24.41
CA GLY A 314 5.72 -1.30 -23.26
C GLY A 314 6.30 0.07 -23.55
#